data_AF-A0A848IAC1-F1
#
_entry.id   AF-A0A848IAC1-F1
#
_cell.length_a   1.000
_cell.length_b   1.000
_cell.length_c   1.000
_cell.angle_alpha   90.00
_cell.angle_beta   90.00
_cell.angle_gamma   90.00
#
_symmetry.space_group_name_H-M   'P 1'
#
loop_
_entity.id
_entity.type
_entity.pdbx_description
1 polymer ?
#
loop_
_entity_poly.entity_id
_entity_poly.type
_entity_poly.pdbx_seq_one_letter_code
_entity_poly.pdbx_strand_id
1 'polypeptide(L)'
;MEPTWQFQLRIAVSPEFANDLRADPQGASHAALRDVLRRHNATLKCQFDAFADYVNEAEKQGPENYPLYQWTRQTIENPEKKAKYLQSFTVYVNGDEIYGKEIADVMEAELLALVDDDGIRSVARFDTNPANNPQPPKR
;
A
#
# COMPACT_ATOMS: atom_id res chain seq x y z
N MET A 1 25.99 -8.43 12.04
CA MET A 1 24.77 -7.62 12.05
C MET A 1 23.85 -8.26 11.06
N GLU A 2 22.77 -8.89 11.52
CA GLU A 2 21.70 -9.29 10.61
C GLU A 2 21.14 -8.02 9.98
N PRO A 3 20.88 -8.00 8.66
CA PRO A 3 20.24 -6.84 8.05
C PRO A 3 18.89 -6.60 8.72
N THR A 4 18.70 -5.41 9.26
CA THR A 4 17.41 -4.95 9.81
C THR A 4 16.50 -4.61 8.65
N TRP A 5 15.98 -5.65 7.97
CA TRP A 5 14.99 -5.47 6.92
C TRP A 5 13.76 -4.78 7.49
N GLN A 6 13.20 -3.88 6.68
CA GLN A 6 11.93 -3.24 6.96
C GLN A 6 10.86 -3.90 6.10
N PHE A 7 9.62 -3.73 6.51
CA PHE A 7 8.48 -4.38 5.90
C PHE A 7 7.38 -3.38 5.59
N GLN A 8 6.72 -3.59 4.48
CA GLN A 8 5.51 -2.90 4.08
C GLN A 8 4.35 -3.89 4.09
N LEU A 9 3.24 -3.50 4.71
CA LEU A 9 1.99 -4.24 4.60
C LEU A 9 1.05 -3.55 3.61
N ARG A 10 0.33 -4.37 2.85
CA ARG A 10 -0.77 -3.92 2.00
C ARG A 10 -1.99 -4.77 2.27
N ILE A 11 -3.15 -4.15 2.19
CA ILE A 11 -4.44 -4.86 2.20
C ILE A 11 -5.08 -4.77 0.83
N ALA A 12 -5.74 -5.84 0.41
CA ALA A 12 -6.68 -5.83 -0.69
C ALA A 12 -8.09 -5.84 -0.12
N VAL A 13 -8.98 -5.00 -0.64
CA VAL A 13 -10.35 -4.85 -0.16
C VAL A 13 -11.37 -5.06 -1.28
N SER A 14 -12.65 -5.19 -0.92
CA SER A 14 -13.74 -5.17 -1.89
C SER A 14 -13.83 -3.82 -2.63
N PRO A 15 -14.30 -3.78 -3.89
CA PRO A 15 -14.49 -2.54 -4.64
C PRO A 15 -15.36 -1.51 -3.93
N GLU A 16 -16.38 -1.97 -3.22
CA GLU A 16 -17.30 -1.15 -2.42
C GLU A 16 -16.52 -0.48 -1.28
N PHE A 17 -15.79 -1.28 -0.50
CA PHE A 17 -15.01 -0.80 0.64
C PHE A 17 -13.82 0.08 0.22
N ALA A 18 -13.26 -0.15 -0.97
CA ALA A 18 -12.19 0.68 -1.51
C ALA A 18 -12.59 2.15 -1.66
N ASN A 19 -13.83 2.44 -2.08
CA ASN A 19 -14.28 3.83 -2.23
C ASN A 19 -14.40 4.52 -0.88
N ASP A 20 -14.90 3.81 0.13
CA ASP A 20 -15.01 4.33 1.49
C ASP A 20 -13.64 4.64 2.08
N LEU A 21 -12.67 3.72 1.95
CA LEU A 21 -11.31 3.90 2.45
C LEU A 21 -10.53 5.00 1.73
N ARG A 22 -10.86 5.30 0.46
CA ARG A 22 -10.27 6.45 -0.26
C ARG A 22 -10.83 7.77 0.24
N ALA A 23 -12.09 7.81 0.64
CA ALA A 23 -12.71 9.00 1.23
C ALA A 23 -12.28 9.21 2.70
N ASP A 24 -12.10 8.12 3.44
CA ASP A 24 -11.63 8.13 4.82
C ASP A 24 -10.54 7.06 5.08
N PRO A 25 -9.27 7.44 4.99
CA PRO A 25 -8.15 6.53 5.19
C PRO A 25 -7.94 6.04 6.63
N GLN A 26 -8.73 6.56 7.59
CA GLN A 26 -8.77 6.08 8.98
C GLN A 26 -9.75 4.91 9.16
N GLY A 27 -10.49 4.55 8.11
CA GLY A 27 -11.39 3.40 8.10
C GLY A 27 -12.60 3.55 9.02
N ALA A 28 -13.18 4.75 9.19
CA ALA A 28 -14.30 4.94 10.09
C ALA A 28 -15.56 4.16 9.70
N SER A 29 -15.68 3.74 8.44
CA SER A 29 -16.73 2.84 7.97
C SER A 29 -16.58 1.40 8.48
N HIS A 30 -15.42 1.01 9.03
CA HIS A 30 -15.14 -0.32 9.54
C HIS A 30 -14.50 -0.29 10.94
N ALA A 31 -15.33 -0.40 11.98
CA ALA A 31 -14.93 -0.17 13.37
C ALA A 31 -13.69 -0.98 13.81
N ALA A 32 -13.64 -2.28 13.46
CA ALA A 32 -12.53 -3.14 13.84
C ALA A 32 -11.21 -2.74 13.14
N LEU A 33 -11.29 -2.28 11.89
CA LEU A 33 -10.12 -1.81 11.15
C LEU A 33 -9.64 -0.47 11.73
N ARG A 34 -10.57 0.46 12.00
CA ARG A 34 -10.25 1.72 12.67
C ARG A 34 -9.54 1.49 14.00
N ASP A 35 -9.98 0.51 14.80
CA ASP A 35 -9.33 0.20 16.08
C ASP A 35 -7.93 -0.39 15.93
N VAL A 36 -7.68 -1.22 14.89
CA VAL A 36 -6.32 -1.65 14.54
C VAL A 36 -5.47 -0.44 14.14
N LEU A 37 -5.94 0.37 13.17
CA LEU A 37 -5.20 1.52 12.66
C LEU A 37 -4.85 2.51 13.79
N ARG A 38 -5.82 2.84 14.66
CA ARG A 38 -5.61 3.76 15.78
C ARG A 38 -4.60 3.23 16.79
N ARG A 39 -4.62 1.93 17.11
CA ARG A 39 -3.69 1.33 18.09
C ARG A 39 -2.23 1.45 17.66
N HIS A 40 -1.98 1.45 16.36
CA HIS A 40 -0.63 1.56 15.78
C HIS A 40 -0.32 2.95 15.22
N ASN A 41 -1.20 3.95 15.42
CA ASN A 41 -1.08 5.26 14.76
C ASN A 41 -0.85 5.13 13.24
N ALA A 42 -1.69 4.30 12.61
CA ALA A 42 -1.57 3.91 11.24
C ALA A 42 -2.67 4.52 10.36
N THR A 43 -2.36 4.69 9.07
CA THR A 43 -3.29 5.19 8.05
C THR A 43 -3.15 4.37 6.79
N LEU A 44 -4.17 4.39 5.94
CA LEU A 44 -4.12 3.73 4.65
C LEU A 44 -3.81 4.72 3.53
N LYS A 45 -3.10 4.28 2.50
CA LYS A 45 -2.97 5.02 1.23
C LYS A 45 -3.31 4.11 0.08
N CYS A 46 -4.27 4.49 -0.75
CA CYS A 46 -4.60 3.75 -1.97
C CYS A 46 -3.38 3.72 -2.88
N GLN A 47 -3.01 2.52 -3.35
CA GLN A 47 -1.83 2.31 -4.19
C GLN A 47 -1.98 3.00 -5.54
N PHE A 48 -3.19 3.03 -6.09
CA PHE A 48 -3.47 3.77 -7.33
C PHE A 48 -3.23 5.27 -7.14
N ASP A 49 -3.74 5.85 -6.05
CA ASP A 49 -3.58 7.28 -5.78
C ASP A 49 -2.09 7.62 -5.53
N ALA A 50 -1.34 6.75 -4.83
CA ALA A 50 0.11 6.90 -4.71
C ALA A 50 0.86 6.89 -6.05
N PHE A 51 0.44 6.04 -6.99
CA PHE A 51 1.00 6.04 -8.34
C PHE A 51 0.62 7.29 -9.15
N ALA A 52 -0.63 7.74 -9.05
CA ALA A 52 -1.10 8.96 -9.69
C ALA A 52 -0.36 10.20 -9.15
N ASP A 53 -0.16 10.29 -7.84
CA ASP A 53 0.65 11.34 -7.20
C ASP A 53 2.08 11.35 -7.75
N TYR A 54 2.72 10.18 -7.83
CA TYR A 54 4.08 10.05 -8.36
C TYR A 54 4.18 10.51 -9.83
N VAL A 55 3.21 10.12 -10.67
CA VAL A 55 3.13 10.54 -12.08
C VAL A 55 2.91 12.05 -12.20
N ASN A 56 1.98 12.60 -11.42
CA ASN A 56 1.68 14.03 -11.41
C ASN A 56 2.88 14.88 -10.96
N GLU A 57 3.62 14.43 -9.94
CA GLU A 57 4.82 15.12 -9.48
C GLU A 57 5.93 15.07 -10.54
N ALA A 58 6.15 13.90 -11.16
CA ALA A 58 7.11 13.74 -12.25
C ALA A 58 6.81 14.65 -13.44
N GLU A 59 5.55 14.86 -13.81
CA GLU A 59 5.15 15.73 -14.90
C GLU A 59 5.37 17.22 -14.59
N LYS A 60 5.25 17.62 -13.32
CA LYS A 60 5.51 18.99 -12.87
C LYS A 60 7.00 19.30 -12.77
N GLN A 61 7.78 18.37 -12.23
CA GLN A 61 9.21 18.56 -11.94
C GLN A 61 10.14 18.15 -13.09
N GLY A 62 9.59 17.48 -14.10
CA GLY A 62 10.35 16.88 -15.19
C GLY A 62 10.58 15.37 -14.93
N PRO A 63 10.15 14.48 -15.84
CA PRO A 63 10.15 13.04 -15.61
C PRO A 63 11.55 12.41 -15.60
N GLU A 64 12.59 13.19 -15.95
CA GLU A 64 13.98 12.75 -16.06
C GLU A 64 14.55 12.21 -14.74
N ASN A 65 14.11 12.78 -13.62
CA ASN A 65 14.52 12.37 -12.26
C ASN A 65 13.62 11.28 -11.67
N TYR A 66 12.63 10.80 -12.42
CA TYR A 66 11.61 9.85 -11.98
C TYR A 66 11.77 8.54 -12.76
N PRO A 67 12.72 7.67 -12.38
CA PRO A 67 13.09 6.49 -13.17
C PRO A 67 11.91 5.53 -13.42
N LEU A 68 10.91 5.52 -12.54
CA LEU A 68 9.70 4.70 -12.71
C LEU A 68 8.57 5.39 -13.48
N TYR A 69 8.70 6.65 -13.91
CA TYR A 69 7.60 7.45 -14.47
C TYR A 69 6.85 6.72 -15.59
N GLN A 70 7.56 6.29 -16.63
CA GLN A 70 6.93 5.63 -17.79
C GLN A 70 6.21 4.34 -17.39
N TRP A 71 6.83 3.54 -16.53
CA TRP A 71 6.26 2.28 -16.06
C TRP A 71 5.03 2.49 -15.17
N THR A 72 5.10 3.47 -14.26
CA THR A 72 4.01 3.82 -13.35
C THR A 72 2.83 4.39 -14.14
N ARG A 73 3.08 5.27 -15.11
CA ARG A 73 2.04 5.84 -15.99
C ARG A 73 1.32 4.74 -16.77
N GLN A 74 2.05 3.87 -17.45
CA GLN A 74 1.48 2.72 -18.18
C GLN A 74 0.70 1.78 -17.23
N THR A 75 1.14 1.67 -15.98
CA THR A 75 0.48 0.83 -14.98
C THR A 75 -0.88 1.39 -14.57
N ILE A 76 -1.01 2.70 -14.39
CA ILE A 76 -2.29 3.33 -14.03
C ILE A 76 -3.22 3.56 -15.24
N GLU A 77 -2.68 3.60 -16.46
CA GLU A 77 -3.45 3.67 -17.71
C GLU A 77 -4.06 2.32 -18.11
N ASN A 78 -3.48 1.20 -17.66
CA ASN A 78 -4.02 -0.13 -17.92
C ASN A 78 -5.29 -0.39 -17.07
N PRO A 79 -6.47 -0.66 -17.67
CA PRO A 79 -7.72 -0.83 -16.93
C PRO A 79 -7.72 -1.97 -15.90
N GLU A 80 -7.10 -3.10 -16.23
CA GLU A 80 -7.04 -4.27 -15.34
C GLU A 80 -6.16 -3.98 -14.11
N LYS A 81 -5.00 -3.37 -14.34
CA LYS A 81 -4.10 -2.95 -13.27
C LYS A 81 -4.73 -1.84 -12.42
N LYS A 82 -5.41 -0.88 -13.05
CA LYS A 82 -6.16 0.17 -12.36
C LYS A 82 -7.19 -0.42 -11.41
N ALA A 83 -8.02 -1.34 -11.88
CA ALA A 83 -9.02 -2.01 -11.03
C ALA A 83 -8.38 -2.72 -9.83
N LYS A 84 -7.23 -3.38 -10.04
CA LYS A 84 -6.45 -4.03 -8.98
C LYS A 84 -5.91 -3.03 -7.96
N TYR A 85 -5.26 -1.96 -8.40
CA TYR A 85 -4.59 -1.00 -7.50
C TYR A 85 -5.56 -0.06 -6.79
N LEU A 86 -6.77 0.15 -7.33
CA LEU A 86 -7.83 0.86 -6.62
C LEU A 86 -8.30 0.10 -5.37
N GLN A 87 -8.24 -1.23 -5.40
CA GLN A 87 -8.59 -2.10 -4.28
C GLN A 87 -7.41 -2.38 -3.33
N SER A 88 -6.22 -1.81 -3.60
CA SER A 88 -5.02 -2.08 -2.82
C SER A 88 -4.62 -0.86 -2.01
N PHE A 89 -4.40 -1.05 -0.71
CA PHE A 89 -4.02 0.01 0.20
C PHE A 89 -2.74 -0.35 0.94
N THR A 90 -1.79 0.56 0.93
CA THR A 90 -0.57 0.46 1.72
C THR A 90 -0.81 0.99 3.12
N VAL A 91 -0.32 0.26 4.12
CA VAL A 91 -0.44 0.66 5.52
C VAL A 91 0.77 1.52 5.90
N TYR A 92 0.50 2.71 6.40
CA TYR A 92 1.50 3.66 6.88
C TYR A 92 1.44 3.66 8.40
N VAL A 93 2.56 3.43 9.08
CA VAL A 93 2.64 3.43 10.54
C VAL A 93 3.47 4.62 10.97
N ASN A 94 2.91 5.53 11.78
CA ASN A 94 3.57 6.79 12.15
C ASN A 94 3.99 7.65 10.93
N GLY A 95 3.34 7.47 9.78
CA GLY A 95 3.68 8.15 8.53
C GLY A 95 4.71 7.42 7.66
N ASP A 96 5.27 6.30 8.12
CA ASP A 96 6.20 5.49 7.34
C ASP A 96 5.52 4.33 6.63
N GLU A 97 5.80 4.16 5.33
CA GLU A 97 5.28 3.03 4.53
C GLU A 97 6.07 1.72 4.72
N ILE A 98 7.20 1.78 5.42
CA ILE A 98 8.06 0.65 5.76
C ILE A 98 8.48 0.75 7.24
N TYR A 99 8.39 -0.36 7.97
CA TYR A 99 8.65 -0.37 9.40
C TYR A 99 9.30 -1.67 9.86
N GLY A 100 9.78 -1.69 11.11
CA GLY A 100 10.50 -2.83 11.68
C GLY A 100 9.64 -4.10 11.79
N LYS A 101 10.31 -5.25 11.82
CA LYS A 101 9.69 -6.58 11.88
C LYS A 101 8.63 -6.71 12.98
N GLU A 102 8.90 -6.20 14.17
CA GLU A 102 8.02 -6.34 15.34
C GLU A 102 6.65 -5.68 15.10
N ILE A 103 6.66 -4.44 14.56
CA ILE A 103 5.43 -3.73 14.19
C ILE A 103 4.71 -4.48 13.06
N ALA A 104 5.46 -4.94 12.06
CA ALA A 104 4.89 -5.66 10.93
C ALA A 104 4.22 -6.99 11.33
N ASP A 105 4.85 -7.77 12.21
CA ASP A 105 4.32 -9.05 12.66
C ASP A 105 2.99 -8.86 13.44
N VAL A 106 2.94 -7.89 14.35
CA VAL A 106 1.73 -7.61 15.14
C VAL A 106 0.62 -7.09 14.25
N MET A 107 0.92 -6.10 13.40
CA MET A 107 -0.07 -5.49 12.52
C MET A 107 -0.60 -6.47 11.48
N GLU A 108 0.27 -7.31 10.89
CA GLU A 108 -0.12 -8.34 9.95
C GLU A 108 -1.10 -9.33 10.59
N ALA A 109 -0.82 -9.81 11.81
CA ALA A 109 -1.71 -10.73 12.53
C ALA A 109 -3.08 -10.10 12.81
N GLU A 110 -3.13 -8.83 13.20
CA GLU A 110 -4.38 -8.12 13.45
C GLU A 110 -5.19 -7.88 12.19
N LEU A 111 -4.54 -7.51 11.08
CA LEU A 111 -5.20 -7.33 9.79
C LEU A 111 -5.70 -8.66 9.21
N LEU A 112 -4.93 -9.76 9.38
CA LEU A 112 -5.34 -11.10 8.96
C LEU A 112 -6.57 -11.59 9.74
N ALA A 113 -6.71 -11.21 11.01
CA ALA A 113 -7.90 -11.53 11.81
C ALA A 113 -9.16 -10.78 11.36
N LEU A 114 -9.01 -9.73 10.53
CA LEU A 114 -10.10 -8.97 9.93
C LEU A 114 -10.39 -9.40 8.49
N VAL A 115 -9.71 -10.44 7.97
CA VAL A 115 -9.97 -10.91 6.61
C VAL A 115 -11.34 -11.59 6.54
N ASP A 116 -12.20 -11.04 5.68
CA ASP A 116 -13.52 -11.56 5.37
C ASP A 116 -13.90 -11.23 3.91
N ASP A 117 -14.98 -11.83 3.42
CA ASP A 117 -15.40 -11.67 2.03
C ASP A 117 -16.00 -10.28 1.72
N ASP A 118 -16.46 -9.54 2.74
CA ASP A 118 -17.23 -8.30 2.61
C ASP A 118 -16.36 -7.02 2.72
N GLY A 119 -15.17 -7.11 3.33
CA GLY A 119 -14.28 -6.00 3.61
C GLY A 119 -12.85 -6.25 3.13
N ILE A 120 -12.02 -6.80 4.01
CA ILE A 120 -10.59 -7.05 3.74
C ILE A 120 -10.43 -8.44 3.16
N ARG A 121 -10.06 -8.53 1.88
CA ARG A 121 -9.90 -9.80 1.17
C ARG A 121 -8.58 -10.50 1.43
N SER A 122 -7.50 -9.72 1.59
CA SER A 122 -6.19 -10.29 1.87
C SER A 122 -5.22 -9.25 2.44
N VAL A 123 -4.18 -9.75 3.10
CA VAL A 123 -3.02 -8.98 3.55
C VAL A 123 -1.79 -9.50 2.82
N ALA A 124 -0.96 -8.60 2.32
CA ALA A 124 0.30 -8.90 1.65
C ALA A 124 1.44 -8.18 2.35
N ARG A 125 2.55 -8.89 2.54
CA ARG A 125 3.77 -8.38 3.15
C ARG A 125 4.89 -8.34 2.12
N PHE A 126 5.61 -7.22 2.12
CA PHE A 126 6.79 -6.99 1.29
C PHE A 126 7.95 -6.63 2.22
N ASP A 127 9.14 -7.10 1.91
CA ASP A 127 10.35 -6.78 2.66
C ASP A 127 11.33 -5.97 1.80
N THR A 128 12.21 -5.21 2.45
CA THR A 128 13.22 -4.41 1.77
C THR A 128 14.45 -5.21 1.33
N ASN A 129 14.43 -6.56 1.43
CA ASN A 129 15.53 -7.39 0.96
C ASN A 129 15.60 -7.29 -0.58
N PRO A 130 16.71 -6.80 -1.15
CA PRO A 130 16.87 -6.69 -2.59
C PRO A 130 16.72 -8.03 -3.33
N ALA A 131 16.97 -9.16 -2.65
CA ALA A 131 16.79 -10.50 -3.21
C ALA A 131 15.33 -10.84 -3.54
N ASN A 132 14.37 -10.19 -2.84
CA ASN A 132 12.94 -10.43 -3.00
C ASN A 132 12.25 -9.40 -3.90
N ASN A 133 12.95 -8.31 -4.27
CA ASN A 133 12.38 -7.25 -5.09
C ASN A 133 12.54 -7.50 -6.59
N PRO A 134 11.53 -7.14 -7.41
CA PRO A 134 11.63 -7.19 -8.86
C PRO A 134 12.79 -6.30 -9.31
N GLN A 135 13.72 -6.89 -10.04
CA GLN A 135 14.86 -6.16 -10.56
C GLN A 135 14.40 -5.22 -11.67
N PRO A 136 14.84 -3.95 -11.67
CA PRO A 136 14.52 -3.04 -12.76
C PRO A 136 14.96 -3.67 -14.09
N PRO A 137 14.18 -3.52 -15.17
CA PRO A 137 14.58 -4.01 -16.48
C PRO A 137 15.95 -3.43 -16.83
N LYS A 138 16.85 -4.27 -17.33
CA LYS A 138 18.16 -3.83 -17.81
C LYS A 138 17.94 -2.78 -18.90
N ARG A 139 18.57 -1.62 -18.72
CA ARG A 139 18.61 -0.55 -19.73
C ARG A 139 19.20 -1.06 -21.04
#